data_AF-A0A4R4ZCU4-F1
#
_entry.id   AF-A0A4R4ZCU4-F1
#
_cell.length_a   1.000
_cell.length_b   1.000
_cell.length_c   1.000
_cell.angle_alpha   90.00
_cell.angle_beta   90.00
_cell.angle_gamma   90.00
#
_symmetry.space_group_name_H-M   'P 1'
#
loop_
_entity.id
_entity.type
_entity.pdbx_description
1 polymer ?
#
loop_
_entity_poly.entity_id
_entity_poly.type
_entity_poly.pdbx_seq_one_letter_code
_entity_poly.pdbx_strand_id
1 'polypeptide(L)'
;MLALVVGVLAWLLPQSDGKSSDVPEGYLGTWRGQVTMTFPDPLGEGRGTGIDEITIEQGSIGDTVVAQRAVDWGQNSGCSRSWQLAEVKSDHIILKAGTTDTPDDLPSGKTCLADLTMSVRLTDKATMVIQADYEILGTATGAFSGSLARQS
;
A
#
# COMPACT_ATOMS: atom_id res chain seq x y z
N MET A 1 0.86 28.07 57.51
CA MET A 1 0.51 28.33 56.09
C MET A 1 1.04 27.17 55.27
N LEU A 2 0.15 26.31 54.78
CA LEU A 2 0.47 25.22 53.85
C LEU A 2 0.54 25.82 52.43
N ALA A 3 1.65 25.61 51.72
CA ALA A 3 1.72 25.85 50.28
C ALA A 3 1.78 24.48 49.59
N LEU A 4 0.67 24.12 48.95
CA LEU A 4 0.52 22.93 48.12
C LEU A 4 1.11 23.26 46.74
N VAL A 5 2.27 22.68 46.39
CA VAL A 5 2.82 22.78 45.04
C VAL A 5 2.20 21.66 44.21
N VAL A 6 1.22 22.01 43.38
CA VAL A 6 0.64 21.11 42.38
C VAL A 6 1.67 20.93 41.26
N GLY A 7 2.39 19.81 41.31
CA GLY A 7 3.25 19.37 40.22
C GLY A 7 2.38 18.94 39.04
N VAL A 8 2.36 19.76 37.99
CA VAL A 8 1.83 19.36 36.68
C VAL A 8 2.78 18.31 36.10
N LEU A 9 2.38 17.04 36.15
CA LEU A 9 2.95 16.00 35.28
C LEU A 9 2.57 16.35 33.84
N ALA A 10 3.36 17.19 33.21
CA ALA A 10 3.39 17.29 31.76
C ALA A 10 4.00 15.98 31.26
N TRP A 11 3.15 15.02 30.89
CA TRP A 11 3.56 13.94 30.01
C TRP A 11 4.03 14.60 28.71
N LEU A 12 5.34 14.72 28.57
CA LEU A 12 6.02 14.93 27.31
C LEU A 12 5.68 13.74 26.41
N LEU A 13 4.53 13.80 25.75
CA LEU A 13 4.36 13.10 24.48
C LEU A 13 5.42 13.69 23.56
N PRO A 14 6.32 12.88 22.97
CA PRO A 14 7.20 13.40 21.93
C PRO A 14 6.31 13.85 20.77
N GLN A 15 6.14 15.16 20.63
CA GLN A 15 5.72 15.75 19.36
C GLN A 15 6.86 15.49 18.38
N SER A 16 6.79 14.35 17.68
CA SER A 16 7.64 14.12 16.53
C SER A 16 7.15 15.02 15.40
N ASP A 17 7.74 16.20 15.26
CA ASP A 17 7.76 16.94 13.99
C ASP A 17 8.67 16.24 12.95
N GLY A 18 8.98 14.95 13.16
CA GLY A 18 9.93 14.16 12.41
C GLY A 18 9.26 13.49 11.23
N LYS A 19 9.66 13.89 10.02
CA LYS A 19 9.55 13.04 8.83
C LYS A 19 10.36 11.78 9.10
N SER A 20 9.73 10.76 9.70
CA SER A 20 10.32 9.42 9.79
C SER A 20 10.69 8.99 8.39
N SER A 21 11.95 8.66 8.13
CA SER A 21 12.34 8.03 6.86
C SER A 21 11.90 6.57 6.80
N ASP A 22 11.42 6.02 7.91
CA ASP A 22 11.22 4.61 8.11
C ASP A 22 9.73 4.27 8.15
N VAL A 23 9.39 3.03 7.76
CA VAL A 23 8.02 2.51 7.84
C VAL A 23 7.51 2.60 9.28
N PRO A 24 6.36 3.26 9.54
CA PRO A 24 5.78 3.30 10.88
C PRO A 24 5.26 1.92 11.31
N GLU A 25 5.44 1.58 12.58
CA GLU A 25 5.10 0.26 13.15
C GLU A 25 3.65 -0.19 12.85
N GLY A 26 2.71 0.76 12.80
CA GLY A 26 1.31 0.47 12.49
C GLY A 26 1.07 -0.14 11.10
N TYR A 27 2.01 0.02 10.15
CA TYR A 27 1.91 -0.57 8.82
C TYR A 27 2.51 -1.96 8.72
N LEU A 28 3.40 -2.33 9.65
CA LEU A 28 4.13 -3.59 9.58
C LEU A 28 3.21 -4.81 9.71
N GLY A 29 3.60 -5.89 9.02
CA GLY A 29 2.93 -7.18 9.04
C GLY A 29 2.21 -7.51 7.73
N THR A 30 1.44 -8.59 7.76
CA THR A 30 0.68 -9.08 6.60
C THR A 30 -0.75 -8.57 6.64
N TRP A 31 -1.24 -8.12 5.49
CA TRP A 31 -2.57 -7.57 5.27
C TRP A 31 -3.21 -8.30 4.11
N ARG A 32 -4.49 -8.63 4.21
CA ARG A 32 -5.19 -9.33 3.14
C ARG A 32 -6.60 -8.80 2.98
N GLY A 33 -7.04 -8.64 1.74
CA GLY A 33 -8.40 -8.19 1.49
C GLY A 33 -8.73 -8.02 0.02
N GLN A 34 -9.94 -7.52 -0.22
CA GLN A 34 -10.47 -7.37 -1.55
C GLN A 34 -9.96 -6.07 -2.17
N VAL A 35 -9.57 -6.17 -3.44
CA VAL A 35 -9.08 -5.07 -4.25
C VAL A 35 -9.86 -5.01 -5.54
N THR A 36 -10.15 -3.79 -5.98
CA THR A 36 -10.76 -3.48 -7.27
C THR A 36 -9.71 -2.80 -8.13
N MET A 37 -9.56 -3.28 -9.36
CA MET A 37 -8.80 -2.61 -10.41
C MET A 37 -9.77 -2.15 -11.50
N THR A 38 -9.68 -0.87 -11.85
CA THR A 38 -10.35 -0.30 -13.01
C THR A 38 -9.30 -0.04 -14.07
N PHE A 39 -9.52 -0.57 -15.27
CA PHE A 39 -8.68 -0.33 -16.44
C PHE A 39 -9.49 0.39 -17.52
N PRO A 40 -8.87 1.37 -18.21
CA PRO A 40 -9.48 1.96 -19.38
C PRO A 40 -9.50 0.92 -20.50
N ASP A 41 -10.70 0.50 -20.91
CA ASP A 41 -10.91 -0.32 -22.10
C ASP A 41 -11.53 0.58 -23.21
N PRO A 42 -11.06 0.48 -24.47
CA PRO A 42 -11.63 1.24 -25.58
C PRO A 42 -13.14 1.01 -25.80
N LEU A 43 -13.74 -0.02 -25.19
CA LEU A 43 -15.18 -0.31 -25.22
C LEU A 43 -15.93 0.06 -23.91
N GLY A 44 -15.25 0.58 -22.88
CA GLY A 44 -15.82 0.96 -21.58
C GLY A 44 -14.82 0.86 -20.42
N GLU A 45 -15.22 1.20 -19.19
CA GLU A 45 -14.37 0.92 -18.01
C GLU A 45 -14.42 -0.58 -17.68
N GLY A 46 -13.30 -1.27 -17.86
CA GLY A 46 -13.17 -2.64 -17.41
C GLY A 46 -12.85 -2.68 -15.92
N ARG A 47 -13.59 -3.51 -15.17
CA ARG A 47 -13.43 -3.65 -13.72
C ARG A 47 -13.13 -5.09 -13.36
N GLY A 48 -12.01 -5.30 -12.67
CA GLY A 48 -11.63 -6.56 -12.03
C GLY A 48 -11.69 -6.42 -10.53
N THR A 49 -12.10 -7.49 -9.85
CA THR A 49 -12.04 -7.60 -8.39
C THR A 49 -11.30 -8.87 -8.03
N GLY A 50 -10.40 -8.79 -7.07
CA GLY A 50 -9.69 -9.95 -6.55
C GLY A 50 -9.27 -9.76 -5.09
N ILE A 51 -8.56 -10.76 -4.56
CA ILE A 51 -7.97 -10.74 -3.22
C ILE A 51 -6.47 -10.58 -3.37
N ASP A 52 -5.91 -9.59 -2.68
CA ASP A 52 -4.47 -9.44 -2.51
C ASP A 52 -4.06 -9.69 -1.06
N GLU A 53 -2.82 -10.14 -0.93
CA GLU A 53 -2.07 -10.19 0.31
C GLU A 53 -0.82 -9.33 0.16
N ILE A 54 -0.56 -8.50 1.15
CA ILE A 54 0.52 -7.51 1.19
C ILE A 54 1.24 -7.68 2.52
N THR A 55 2.53 -8.01 2.48
CA THR A 55 3.40 -8.03 3.66
C THR A 55 4.29 -6.81 3.63
N ILE A 56 4.20 -5.98 4.68
CA ILE A 56 5.03 -4.78 4.85
C ILE A 56 6.05 -5.04 5.96
N GLU A 57 7.32 -4.89 5.60
CA GLU A 57 8.47 -5.07 6.48
C GLU A 57 9.10 -3.72 6.86
N GLN A 58 10.00 -3.76 7.84
CA GLN A 58 10.75 -2.57 8.23
C GLN A 58 11.73 -2.18 7.12
N GLY A 59 11.83 -0.88 6.85
CA GLY A 59 12.85 -0.31 5.98
C GLY A 59 12.75 1.21 5.94
N SER A 60 13.64 1.83 5.19
CA SER A 60 13.74 3.26 4.99
C SER A 60 13.39 3.66 3.56
N ILE A 61 13.25 4.95 3.29
CA ILE A 61 12.99 5.46 1.93
C ILE A 61 14.05 4.93 0.96
N GLY A 62 13.60 4.32 -0.13
CA GLY A 62 14.42 3.66 -1.15
C GLY A 62 14.47 2.14 -1.01
N ASP A 63 14.18 1.60 0.17
CA ASP A 63 14.20 0.16 0.40
C ASP A 63 12.94 -0.50 -0.16
N THR A 64 13.09 -1.73 -0.64
CA THR A 64 11.97 -2.63 -0.92
C THR A 64 11.38 -3.10 0.40
N VAL A 65 10.18 -2.65 0.74
CA VAL A 65 9.53 -2.91 2.04
C VAL A 65 8.24 -3.71 1.92
N VAL A 66 7.74 -3.93 0.70
CA VAL A 66 6.49 -4.67 0.49
C VAL A 66 6.67 -5.82 -0.48
N ALA A 67 6.17 -6.98 -0.08
CA ALA A 67 5.84 -8.08 -0.98
C ALA A 67 4.32 -8.13 -1.17
N GLN A 68 3.85 -7.98 -2.41
CA GLN A 68 2.44 -8.14 -2.77
C GLN A 68 2.26 -9.40 -3.60
N ARG A 69 1.21 -10.14 -3.26
CA ARG A 69 0.78 -11.32 -3.98
C ARG A 69 -0.72 -11.27 -4.23
N ALA A 70 -1.09 -11.47 -5.49
CA ALA A 70 -2.45 -11.80 -5.87
C ALA A 70 -2.80 -13.20 -5.35
N VAL A 71 -3.83 -13.30 -4.52
CA VAL A 71 -4.28 -14.57 -3.91
C VAL A 71 -5.44 -15.17 -4.69
N ASP A 72 -6.40 -14.35 -5.11
CA ASP A 72 -7.56 -14.81 -5.85
C ASP A 72 -8.06 -13.75 -6.82
N TRP A 73 -7.66 -13.86 -8.09
CA TRP A 73 -8.09 -12.99 -9.19
C TRP A 73 -8.77 -13.78 -10.30
N GLY A 74 -9.26 -15.00 -10.00
CA GLY A 74 -9.75 -15.94 -11.01
C GLY A 74 -8.64 -16.72 -11.73
N GLN A 75 -8.95 -17.27 -12.90
CA GLN A 75 -8.22 -18.41 -13.48
C GLN A 75 -6.78 -18.18 -13.96
N ASN A 76 -6.19 -16.98 -13.90
CA ASN A 76 -4.77 -16.80 -14.25
C ASN A 76 -4.10 -15.72 -13.38
N SER A 77 -3.25 -16.18 -12.47
CA SER A 77 -2.08 -15.51 -11.88
C SER A 77 -2.09 -13.97 -11.90
N GLY A 78 -2.53 -13.35 -10.82
CA GLY A 78 -2.31 -11.91 -10.66
C GLY A 78 -0.83 -11.61 -10.47
N CYS A 79 -0.44 -10.40 -10.84
CA CYS A 79 0.94 -9.93 -10.77
C CYS A 79 1.46 -9.94 -9.32
N SER A 80 2.58 -10.60 -9.08
CA SER A 80 3.35 -10.37 -7.85
C SER A 80 4.28 -9.17 -8.06
N ARG A 81 4.36 -8.32 -7.04
CA ARG A 81 5.15 -7.09 -7.11
C ARG A 81 5.86 -6.84 -5.81
N SER A 82 7.08 -6.34 -5.93
CA SER A 82 7.76 -5.68 -4.82
C SER A 82 7.43 -4.20 -4.84
N TRP A 83 7.40 -3.56 -3.66
CA TRP A 83 7.26 -2.11 -3.57
C TRP A 83 8.34 -1.49 -2.71
N GLN A 84 8.83 -0.35 -3.19
CA GLN A 84 9.82 0.46 -2.50
C GLN A 84 9.14 1.59 -1.72
N LEU A 85 9.63 1.87 -0.51
CA LEU A 85 9.18 3.02 0.26
C LEU A 85 9.66 4.30 -0.42
N ALA A 86 8.74 5.13 -0.89
CA ALA A 86 9.08 6.38 -1.56
C ALA A 86 8.95 7.58 -0.62
N GLU A 87 7.93 7.59 0.23
CA GLU A 87 7.67 8.69 1.17
C GLU A 87 6.90 8.20 2.38
N VAL A 88 7.15 8.81 3.54
CA VAL A 88 6.35 8.61 4.75
C VAL A 88 5.75 9.96 5.13
N LYS A 89 4.42 10.00 5.22
CA LYS A 89 3.65 11.17 5.65
C LYS A 89 2.99 10.88 7.00
N SER A 90 2.45 11.91 7.62
CA SER A 90 1.81 11.78 8.93
C SER A 90 0.59 10.85 8.94
N ASP A 91 -0.09 10.70 7.81
CA ASP A 91 -1.35 9.97 7.69
C ASP A 91 -1.33 8.81 6.68
N HIS A 92 -0.26 8.66 5.89
CA HIS A 92 -0.10 7.57 4.92
C HIS A 92 1.37 7.36 4.53
N ILE A 93 1.68 6.23 3.91
CA ILE A 93 2.95 6.00 3.21
C ILE A 93 2.73 5.94 1.70
N ILE A 94 3.74 6.36 0.95
CA ILE A 94 3.77 6.26 -0.51
C ILE A 94 4.79 5.18 -0.90
N LEU A 95 4.35 4.27 -1.74
CA LEU A 95 5.12 3.16 -2.27
C LEU A 95 5.24 3.30 -3.79
N LYS A 96 6.40 2.95 -4.34
CA LYS A 96 6.60 2.84 -5.80
C LYS A 96 6.76 1.38 -6.17
N ALA A 97 6.12 0.97 -7.26
CA ALA A 97 6.30 -0.38 -7.79
C ALA A 97 7.79 -0.57 -8.13
N GLY A 98 8.38 -1.64 -7.59
CA GLY A 98 9.72 -2.08 -7.93
C GLY A 98 9.67 -3.09 -9.06
N THR A 99 10.33 -4.23 -8.86
CA THR A 99 10.26 -5.35 -9.80
C THR A 99 8.88 -5.96 -9.84
N THR A 100 8.41 -6.20 -11.05
CA THR A 100 7.15 -6.86 -11.31
C THR A 100 7.44 -8.21 -11.92
N ASP A 101 7.13 -9.27 -11.18
CA ASP A 101 7.22 -10.62 -11.71
C ASP A 101 5.94 -10.88 -12.49
N THR A 102 6.10 -10.98 -13.80
CA THR A 102 5.02 -11.33 -14.71
C THR A 102 4.95 -12.85 -14.76
N PRO A 103 3.87 -13.49 -14.28
CA PRO A 103 3.75 -14.93 -14.36
C PRO A 103 3.83 -15.40 -15.82
N ASP A 104 4.57 -16.49 -16.07
CA ASP A 104 4.73 -17.08 -17.41
C ASP A 104 3.38 -17.49 -18.03
N ASP A 105 2.38 -17.76 -17.19
CA ASP A 105 1.04 -18.21 -17.58
C ASP A 105 0.04 -17.07 -17.85
N LEU A 106 0.49 -15.81 -17.89
CA LEU A 106 -0.40 -14.74 -18.33
C LEU A 106 -0.81 -14.97 -19.80
N PRO A 107 -2.11 -14.79 -20.13
CA PRO A 107 -2.56 -14.87 -21.50
C PRO A 107 -1.72 -13.99 -22.43
N SER A 108 -1.34 -14.52 -23.59
CA SER A 108 -0.51 -13.81 -24.58
C SER A 108 -1.02 -12.38 -24.80
N GLY A 109 -0.12 -11.40 -24.66
CA GLY A 109 -0.43 -9.98 -24.79
C GLY A 109 -0.91 -9.28 -23.51
N LYS A 110 -0.95 -9.98 -22.36
CA LYS A 110 -1.14 -9.37 -21.04
C LYS A 110 0.21 -9.18 -20.36
N THR A 111 0.47 -7.96 -19.89
CA THR A 111 1.63 -7.63 -19.07
C THR A 111 1.15 -7.07 -17.74
N CYS A 112 1.93 -7.28 -16.71
CA CYS A 112 1.73 -6.54 -15.49
C CYS A 112 2.07 -5.07 -15.72
N LEU A 113 1.25 -4.16 -15.17
CA LEU A 113 1.49 -2.73 -15.27
C LEU A 113 2.82 -2.41 -14.60
N ALA A 114 3.70 -1.66 -15.25
CA ALA A 114 4.91 -1.12 -14.61
C ALA A 114 4.61 0.27 -14.01
N ASP A 115 5.54 0.80 -13.22
CA ASP A 115 5.56 2.21 -12.80
C ASP A 115 4.30 2.70 -12.06
N LEU A 116 3.78 1.90 -11.12
CA LEU A 116 2.70 2.34 -10.24
C LEU A 116 3.22 3.10 -9.03
N THR A 117 2.41 4.05 -8.54
CA THR A 117 2.56 4.64 -7.21
C THR A 117 1.35 4.29 -6.37
N MET A 118 1.57 3.71 -5.20
CA MET A 118 0.52 3.31 -4.26
C MET A 118 0.59 4.14 -2.98
N SER A 119 -0.54 4.74 -2.60
CA SER A 119 -0.79 5.31 -1.29
C SER A 119 -1.39 4.24 -0.38
N VAL A 120 -0.84 4.12 0.83
CA VAL A 120 -1.28 3.17 1.84
C VAL A 120 -1.62 3.92 3.11
N ARG A 121 -2.86 3.77 3.59
CA ARG A 121 -3.38 4.46 4.78
C ARG A 121 -4.00 3.46 5.74
N LEU A 122 -3.72 3.59 7.02
CA LEU A 122 -4.47 2.90 8.06
C LEU A 122 -5.75 3.67 8.38
N THR A 123 -6.90 2.99 8.35
CA THR A 123 -8.14 3.57 8.88
C THR A 123 -8.29 3.28 10.37
N ASP A 124 -7.73 2.16 10.81
CA ASP A 124 -7.63 1.75 12.21
C ASP A 124 -6.47 0.75 12.37
N LYS A 125 -6.32 0.12 13.55
CA LYS A 125 -5.21 -0.82 13.82
C LYS A 125 -5.31 -2.15 13.05
N ALA A 126 -6.49 -2.50 12.55
CA ALA A 126 -6.79 -3.76 11.89
C ALA A 126 -7.09 -3.60 10.40
N THR A 127 -7.32 -2.38 9.92
CA THR A 127 -7.74 -2.10 8.55
C THR A 127 -6.81 -1.10 7.84
N MET A 128 -6.38 -1.50 6.64
CA MET A 128 -5.55 -0.72 5.73
C MET A 128 -6.27 -0.50 4.41
N VAL A 129 -6.26 0.73 3.92
CA VAL A 129 -6.74 1.09 2.58
C VAL A 129 -5.55 1.34 1.68
N ILE A 130 -5.61 0.77 0.49
CA ILE A 130 -4.62 1.00 -0.57
C ILE A 130 -5.29 1.68 -1.76
N GLN A 131 -4.56 2.60 -2.38
CA GLN A 131 -4.98 3.30 -3.59
C GLN A 131 -3.76 3.51 -4.49
N ALA A 132 -3.81 3.10 -5.74
CA ALA A 132 -2.78 3.35 -6.72
C ALA A 132 -3.41 3.85 -8.02
N ASP A 133 -2.88 4.95 -8.53
CA ASP A 133 -3.22 5.45 -9.86
C ASP A 133 -2.12 5.05 -10.83
N TYR A 134 -2.48 4.82 -12.08
CA TYR A 134 -1.52 4.46 -13.10
C TYR A 134 -1.89 4.97 -14.47
N GLU A 135 -0.87 5.30 -15.25
CA GLU A 135 -1.02 5.70 -16.64
C GLU A 135 -0.66 4.53 -17.55
N ILE A 136 -1.57 4.19 -18.46
CA ILE A 136 -1.29 3.29 -19.57
C ILE A 136 -0.78 4.15 -20.74
N LEU A 137 0.52 4.08 -20.99
CA LEU A 137 1.17 4.60 -22.21
C LEU A 137 0.80 6.06 -22.54
N GLY A 138 0.67 6.91 -21.52
CA GLY A 138 0.40 8.35 -21.67
C GLY A 138 -0.95 8.72 -22.29
N THR A 139 -1.91 7.78 -22.35
CA THR A 139 -3.20 8.00 -23.02
C THR A 139 -4.42 7.69 -22.16
N ALA A 140 -4.30 6.85 -21.13
CA ALA A 140 -5.42 6.54 -20.26
C ALA A 140 -5.00 6.25 -18.81
N THR A 141 -5.76 6.75 -17.85
CA THR A 141 -5.54 6.53 -16.41
C THR A 141 -6.42 5.40 -15.90
N GLY A 142 -5.84 4.45 -15.16
CA GLY A 142 -6.58 3.46 -14.39
C GLY A 142 -6.35 3.66 -12.90
N ALA A 143 -7.15 2.95 -12.09
CA ALA A 143 -7.08 3.01 -10.64
C ALA A 143 -7.13 1.61 -10.03
N PHE A 144 -6.46 1.46 -8.90
CA PHE A 144 -6.42 0.24 -8.10
C PHE A 144 -6.69 0.62 -6.65
N SER A 145 -7.67 -0.01 -6.00
CA SER A 145 -8.00 0.31 -4.62
C SER A 145 -8.62 -0.85 -3.86
N GLY A 146 -8.40 -0.92 -2.55
CA GLY A 146 -8.99 -1.94 -1.71
C GLY A 146 -8.86 -1.67 -0.24
N SER A 147 -9.53 -2.53 0.54
CA SER A 147 -9.47 -2.55 1.99
C SER A 147 -8.97 -3.92 2.45
N LEU A 148 -7.90 -3.91 3.23
CA LEU A 148 -7.16 -5.08 3.66
C LEU A 148 -7.20 -5.17 5.18
N ALA A 149 -7.49 -6.36 5.68
CA ALA A 149 -7.47 -6.68 7.09
C ALA A 149 -6.11 -7.26 7.49
N ARG A 150 -5.60 -6.83 8.64
CA ARG A 150 -4.38 -7.38 9.24
C ARG A 150 -4.56 -8.88 9.50
N GLN A 151 -3.57 -9.67 9.11
CA GLN A 151 -3.50 -11.09 9.41
C GLN A 151 -2.74 -11.28 10.73
N SER A 152 -3.29 -12.12 11.62
CA SER A 152 -2.79 -12.39 12.97
C SER A 152 -1.53 -13.25 12.99
#